data_AF-A0A2R6LSC8-F1
#
_entry.id   AF-A0A2R6LSC8-F1
#
_cell.length_a   1.000
_cell.length_b   1.000
_cell.length_c   1.000
_cell.angle_alpha   90.00
_cell.angle_beta   90.00
_cell.angle_gamma   90.00
#
_symmetry.space_group_name_H-M   'P 1'
#
loop_
_entity.id
_entity.type
_entity.pdbx_description
1 polymer ?
#
loop_
_entity_poly.entity_id
_entity_poly.type
_entity_poly.pdbx_seq_one_letter_code
_entity_poly.pdbx_strand_id
1 'polypeptide(L)'
;MGVTAATRQDTVEVLDNRISQSGLSGATVTERAVPGGQRFISVEVPGASRQQVIDFIGERGQVETVALYPVRTGNGTEYRTTTVATQDDIDNVGNARRADENNPQPSVSVTLTDDAASEFQADMQEYGFAQQGGTRCGEYDRNATLEENVQQLEQSNVENRCLLTVRDGEVVFAARVTNDLAESFRTGQFEESPVYASSAGSYEQVRELEINLKTGALETDLDIQNRGRTSYLQPSLAQQFKPLSVLTGAAAVLAVSLMIFLRYRRPDVAAPMILTAAAEVYILLGFAAAVGLPLELSHIAGFIAVIGTGVDDLVIIADEIMQQGEV
;
A
#
# COMPACT_ATOMS: atom_id res chain seq x y z
N MET A 1 -5.67 12.94 -20.14
CA MET A 1 -6.81 13.21 -19.25
C MET A 1 -6.49 12.54 -17.93
N GLY A 2 -6.70 13.23 -16.80
CA GLY A 2 -6.48 12.66 -15.46
C GLY A 2 -7.79 12.12 -14.89
N VAL A 3 -7.71 11.38 -13.78
CA VAL A 3 -8.86 10.92 -13.00
C VAL A 3 -9.47 12.05 -12.15
N THR A 4 -10.66 11.83 -11.57
CA THR A 4 -11.33 12.81 -10.71
C THR A 4 -10.59 13.01 -9.37
N ALA A 5 -11.00 14.01 -8.57
CA ALA A 5 -10.42 14.20 -7.24
C ALA A 5 -10.84 13.12 -6.24
N ALA A 6 -12.10 12.66 -6.31
CA ALA A 6 -12.62 11.55 -5.51
C ALA A 6 -11.80 10.28 -5.78
N THR A 7 -11.71 9.87 -7.03
CA THR A 7 -10.91 8.71 -7.45
C THR A 7 -9.46 8.76 -6.96
N ARG A 8 -8.81 9.93 -6.92
CA ARG A 8 -7.45 10.04 -6.37
C ARG A 8 -7.39 9.83 -4.86
N GLN A 9 -8.38 10.35 -4.13
CA GLN A 9 -8.48 10.18 -2.68
C GLN A 9 -8.77 8.73 -2.32
N ASP A 10 -9.71 8.10 -3.02
CA ASP A 10 -10.06 6.69 -2.82
C ASP A 10 -8.86 5.79 -3.13
N THR A 11 -8.11 6.11 -4.20
CA THR A 11 -6.85 5.42 -4.51
C THR A 11 -5.82 5.57 -3.39
N VAL A 12 -5.68 6.74 -2.77
CA VAL A 12 -4.75 6.93 -1.64
C VAL A 12 -5.16 6.05 -0.45
N GLU A 13 -6.45 6.00 -0.14
CA GLU A 13 -7.00 5.20 0.97
C GLU A 13 -6.81 3.70 0.75
N VAL A 14 -7.16 3.20 -0.45
CA VAL A 14 -6.93 1.79 -0.83
C VAL A 14 -5.45 1.43 -0.74
N LEU A 15 -4.57 2.27 -1.26
CA LEU A 15 -3.13 2.02 -1.21
C LEU A 15 -2.56 2.07 0.21
N ASP A 16 -3.01 2.99 1.05
CA ASP A 16 -2.59 3.06 2.46
C ASP A 16 -3.06 1.82 3.24
N ASN A 17 -4.30 1.39 3.01
CA ASN A 17 -4.85 0.16 3.61
C ASN A 17 -4.09 -1.09 3.14
N ARG A 18 -3.73 -1.20 1.86
CA ARG A 18 -2.94 -2.34 1.36
C ARG A 18 -1.55 -2.40 1.97
N ILE A 19 -0.86 -1.26 2.01
CA ILE A 19 0.51 -1.24 2.50
C ILE A 19 0.53 -1.48 4.02
N SER A 20 -0.41 -0.91 4.78
CA SER A 20 -0.53 -1.20 6.21
C SER A 20 -0.81 -2.68 6.48
N GLN A 21 -1.57 -3.37 5.61
CA GLN A 21 -1.83 -4.80 5.73
C GLN A 21 -0.68 -5.70 5.21
N SER A 22 0.17 -5.21 4.31
CA SER A 22 1.34 -5.94 3.78
C SER A 22 2.46 -6.20 4.80
N GLY A 23 2.40 -5.55 5.97
CA GLY A 23 3.45 -5.63 6.99
C GLY A 23 4.67 -4.72 6.73
N LEU A 24 4.62 -3.89 5.68
CA LEU A 24 5.62 -2.87 5.37
C LEU A 24 5.43 -1.66 6.29
N SER A 25 6.04 -1.71 7.46
CA SER A 25 5.91 -0.66 8.49
C SER A 25 6.57 0.67 8.06
N GLY A 26 5.90 1.78 8.37
CA GLY A 26 6.43 3.13 8.13
C GLY A 26 6.27 3.64 6.69
N ALA A 27 5.42 2.97 5.90
CA ALA A 27 5.05 3.47 4.59
C ALA A 27 4.21 4.75 4.67
N THR A 28 4.29 5.59 3.64
CA THR A 28 3.49 6.79 3.51
C THR A 28 2.90 6.88 2.11
N VAL A 29 1.58 7.06 2.00
CA VAL A 29 0.89 7.28 0.73
C VAL A 29 0.34 8.70 0.70
N THR A 30 0.74 9.50 -0.29
CA THR A 30 0.33 10.90 -0.39
C THR A 30 0.10 11.35 -1.83
N GLU A 31 -0.88 12.23 -2.05
CA GLU A 31 -1.02 12.92 -3.34
C GLU A 31 0.03 14.05 -3.44
N ARG A 32 0.79 14.08 -4.53
CA ARG A 32 1.76 15.13 -4.86
C ARG A 32 1.36 15.84 -6.14
N ALA A 33 1.32 17.17 -6.09
CA ALA A 33 1.20 18.01 -7.28
C ALA A 33 2.60 18.41 -7.78
N VAL A 34 2.84 18.33 -9.08
CA VAL A 34 4.07 18.84 -9.71
C VAL A 34 3.80 20.13 -10.49
N PRO A 35 4.83 20.99 -10.67
CA PRO A 35 4.75 22.14 -11.55
C PRO A 35 4.28 21.72 -12.96
N GLY A 36 3.22 22.36 -13.47
CA GLY A 36 2.53 21.96 -14.71
C GLY A 36 1.15 21.32 -14.50
N GLY A 37 0.65 21.27 -13.26
CA GLY A 37 -0.74 20.91 -12.94
C GLY A 37 -1.04 19.40 -12.92
N GLN A 38 -0.03 18.57 -13.19
CA GLN A 38 -0.15 17.12 -13.07
C GLN A 38 -0.08 16.70 -11.60
N ARG A 39 -0.83 15.66 -11.25
CA ARG A 39 -0.88 15.10 -9.91
C ARG A 39 -0.53 13.62 -9.94
N PHE A 40 0.17 13.17 -8.92
CA PHE A 40 0.67 11.81 -8.77
C PHE A 40 0.39 11.32 -7.35
N ILE A 41 0.28 10.02 -7.19
CA ILE A 41 0.28 9.40 -5.86
C ILE A 41 1.72 8.94 -5.59
N SER A 42 2.27 9.39 -4.48
CA SER A 42 3.61 9.07 -4.01
C SER A 42 3.50 8.05 -2.89
N VAL A 43 4.12 6.89 -3.11
CA VAL A 43 4.22 5.81 -2.14
C VAL A 43 5.67 5.70 -1.71
N GLU A 44 5.94 5.97 -0.43
CA GLU A 44 7.28 5.92 0.16
C GLU A 44 7.32 4.77 1.18
N VAL A 45 8.12 3.74 0.93
CA VAL A 45 8.25 2.58 1.83
C VAL A 45 9.69 2.40 2.28
N PRO A 46 10.00 2.62 3.57
CA PRO A 46 11.34 2.42 4.11
C PRO A 46 11.78 0.95 4.02
N GLY A 47 12.99 0.72 3.50
CA GLY A 47 13.61 -0.62 3.51
C GLY A 47 13.03 -1.64 2.53
N ALA A 48 12.02 -1.28 1.72
CA ALA A 48 11.47 -2.14 0.68
C ALA A 48 12.02 -1.79 -0.70
N SER A 49 12.24 -2.80 -1.54
CA SER A 49 12.61 -2.59 -2.94
C SER A 49 11.41 -2.14 -3.77
N ARG A 50 11.68 -1.49 -4.90
CA ARG A 50 10.63 -1.09 -5.87
C ARG A 50 9.74 -2.26 -6.28
N GLN A 51 10.33 -3.42 -6.57
CA GLN A 51 9.56 -4.57 -7.04
C GLN A 51 8.60 -5.06 -5.95
N GLN A 52 9.09 -5.21 -4.72
CA GLN A 52 8.24 -5.59 -3.58
C GLN A 52 7.07 -4.62 -3.40
N VAL A 53 7.32 -3.30 -3.46
CA VAL A 53 6.23 -2.32 -3.35
C VAL A 53 5.23 -2.46 -4.49
N ILE A 54 5.69 -2.60 -5.74
CA ILE A 54 4.83 -2.78 -6.92
C ILE A 54 4.01 -4.06 -6.82
N ASP A 55 4.59 -5.16 -6.36
CA ASP A 55 3.87 -6.44 -6.21
C ASP A 55 2.69 -6.29 -5.21
N PHE A 56 2.80 -5.41 -4.21
CA PHE A 56 1.72 -5.15 -3.25
C PHE A 56 0.69 -4.10 -3.70
N ILE A 57 1.08 -3.14 -4.55
CA ILE A 57 0.21 -2.00 -4.94
C ILE A 57 -0.28 -2.03 -6.39
N GLY A 58 0.36 -2.82 -7.25
CA GLY A 58 0.16 -2.79 -8.69
C GLY A 58 -1.02 -3.62 -9.18
N GLU A 59 -1.52 -4.55 -8.36
CA GLU A 59 -2.71 -5.34 -8.66
C GLU A 59 -3.96 -4.48 -8.47
N ARG A 60 -4.96 -4.59 -9.33
CA ARG A 60 -6.23 -3.87 -9.13
C ARG A 60 -6.98 -4.46 -7.95
N GLY A 61 -6.86 -5.77 -7.73
CA GLY A 61 -7.49 -6.47 -6.63
C GLY A 61 -9.02 -6.41 -6.71
N GLN A 62 -9.61 -6.22 -7.90
CA GLN A 62 -11.06 -6.23 -8.08
C GLN A 62 -11.56 -7.64 -7.84
N VAL A 63 -12.26 -7.83 -6.72
CA VAL A 63 -12.89 -9.10 -6.40
C VAL A 63 -14.35 -9.05 -6.79
N GLU A 64 -14.77 -10.01 -7.61
CA GLU A 64 -16.14 -10.20 -8.06
C GLU A 64 -16.64 -11.58 -7.66
N THR A 65 -17.92 -11.67 -7.32
CA THR A 65 -18.63 -12.94 -7.22
C THR A 65 -19.37 -13.18 -8.53
N VAL A 66 -19.03 -14.28 -9.19
CA VAL A 66 -19.56 -14.65 -10.50
C VAL A 66 -20.33 -15.96 -10.39
N ALA A 67 -21.60 -15.96 -10.78
CA ALA A 67 -22.42 -17.14 -10.90
C ALA A 67 -22.13 -17.88 -12.21
N LEU A 68 -21.67 -19.13 -12.12
CA LEU A 68 -21.54 -20.06 -13.25
C LEU A 68 -22.69 -21.08 -13.19
N TYR A 69 -23.55 -21.08 -14.20
CA TYR A 69 -24.78 -21.89 -14.21
C TYR A 69 -25.14 -22.42 -15.61
N PRO A 70 -25.87 -23.55 -15.67
CA PRO A 70 -26.28 -24.16 -16.93
C PRO A 70 -27.58 -23.55 -17.45
N VAL A 71 -27.64 -23.32 -18.75
CA VAL A 71 -28.82 -22.90 -19.51
C VAL A 71 -29.14 -23.96 -20.55
N ARG A 72 -30.39 -24.44 -20.55
CA ARG A 72 -30.86 -25.40 -21.57
C ARG A 72 -31.12 -24.66 -22.88
N THR A 73 -30.45 -25.08 -23.94
CA THR A 73 -30.65 -24.60 -25.31
C THR A 73 -31.14 -25.73 -26.22
N GLY A 74 -31.55 -25.40 -27.45
CA GLY A 74 -31.92 -26.41 -28.44
C GLY A 74 -30.78 -27.35 -28.85
N ASN A 75 -29.53 -26.99 -28.55
CA ASN A 75 -28.32 -27.73 -28.91
C ASN A 75 -27.70 -28.48 -27.72
N GLY A 76 -28.28 -28.41 -26.52
CA GLY A 76 -27.74 -29.01 -25.30
C GLY A 76 -27.70 -28.05 -24.11
N THR A 77 -26.89 -28.38 -23.11
CA THR A 77 -26.62 -27.50 -21.96
C THR A 77 -25.45 -26.59 -22.30
N GLU A 78 -25.65 -25.27 -22.22
CA GLU A 78 -24.60 -24.25 -22.33
C GLU A 78 -24.35 -23.68 -20.94
N TYR A 79 -23.10 -23.39 -20.57
CA TYR A 79 -22.81 -22.72 -19.30
C TYR A 79 -22.62 -21.22 -19.51
N ARG A 80 -23.23 -20.42 -18.62
CA ARG A 80 -23.10 -18.96 -18.61
C ARG A 80 -22.50 -18.48 -17.32
N THR A 81 -21.79 -17.36 -17.41
CA THR A 81 -21.30 -16.60 -16.27
C THR A 81 -22.02 -15.28 -16.15
N THR A 82 -22.33 -14.87 -14.93
CA THR A 82 -22.92 -13.55 -14.63
C THR A 82 -22.31 -13.05 -13.34
N THR A 83 -21.81 -11.80 -13.35
CA THR A 83 -21.37 -11.13 -12.11
C THR A 83 -22.61 -10.81 -11.27
N VAL A 84 -22.63 -11.33 -10.04
CA VAL A 84 -23.79 -11.21 -9.13
C VAL A 84 -23.48 -10.32 -7.93
N ALA A 85 -22.21 -10.11 -7.61
CA ALA A 85 -21.76 -9.08 -6.67
C ALA A 85 -20.36 -8.61 -7.06
N THR A 86 -20.13 -7.33 -6.87
CA THR A 86 -18.84 -6.66 -7.01
C THR A 86 -18.34 -6.22 -5.64
N GLN A 87 -17.18 -5.55 -5.62
CA GLN A 87 -16.63 -5.06 -4.36
C GLN A 87 -17.45 -3.93 -3.73
N ASP A 88 -18.13 -3.12 -4.54
CA ASP A 88 -18.99 -2.01 -4.07
C ASP A 88 -20.25 -2.52 -3.35
N ASP A 89 -20.60 -3.78 -3.61
CA ASP A 89 -21.74 -4.46 -3.00
C ASP A 89 -21.42 -5.03 -1.61
N ILE A 90 -20.16 -4.93 -1.16
CA ILE A 90 -19.69 -5.50 0.10
C ILE A 90 -19.74 -4.45 1.22
N ASP A 91 -20.54 -4.71 2.24
CA ASP A 91 -20.59 -3.90 3.48
C ASP A 91 -19.46 -4.26 4.44
N ASN A 92 -19.21 -5.56 4.63
CA ASN A 92 -18.22 -6.00 5.61
C ASN A 92 -17.60 -7.36 5.26
N VAL A 93 -16.32 -7.51 5.63
CA VAL A 93 -15.55 -8.74 5.43
C VAL A 93 -15.03 -9.22 6.77
N GLY A 94 -15.40 -10.44 7.15
CA GLY A 94 -14.93 -11.08 8.38
C GLY A 94 -13.45 -11.43 8.33
N ASN A 95 -12.90 -11.81 9.48
CA ASN A 95 -11.52 -12.33 9.52
C ASN A 95 -11.45 -13.75 8.95
N ALA A 96 -10.34 -14.10 8.29
CA ALA A 96 -10.08 -15.46 7.82
C ALA A 96 -10.14 -16.45 8.99
N ARG A 97 -10.99 -17.46 8.82
CA ARG A 97 -11.18 -18.56 9.77
C ARG A 97 -10.44 -19.79 9.26
N ARG A 98 -9.78 -20.49 10.19
CA ARG A 98 -9.19 -21.81 9.91
C ARG A 98 -10.30 -22.86 9.82
N ALA A 99 -9.99 -23.97 9.17
CA ALA A 99 -10.87 -25.14 9.22
C ALA A 99 -11.05 -25.61 10.67
N ASP A 100 -12.26 -26.01 11.02
CA ASP A 100 -12.64 -26.56 12.32
C ASP A 100 -13.60 -27.76 12.14
N GLU A 101 -14.08 -28.34 13.26
CA GLU A 101 -14.98 -29.50 13.22
C GLU A 101 -16.31 -29.24 12.50
N ASN A 102 -16.78 -27.99 12.48
CA ASN A 102 -18.04 -27.59 11.84
C ASN A 102 -17.83 -27.10 10.40
N ASN A 103 -16.66 -26.52 10.10
CA ASN A 103 -16.28 -26.07 8.76
C ASN A 103 -14.93 -26.66 8.35
N PRO A 104 -14.91 -27.77 7.60
CA PRO A 104 -13.68 -28.48 7.27
C PRO A 104 -12.77 -27.73 6.27
N GLN A 105 -13.19 -26.56 5.79
CA GLN A 105 -12.38 -25.70 4.92
C GLN A 105 -12.17 -24.33 5.57
N PRO A 106 -10.95 -23.74 5.44
CA PRO A 106 -10.74 -22.34 5.79
C PRO A 106 -11.73 -21.45 5.04
N SER A 107 -12.21 -20.38 5.66
CA SER A 107 -13.22 -19.49 5.04
C SER A 107 -13.16 -18.04 5.52
N VAL A 108 -13.70 -17.15 4.70
CA VAL A 108 -13.93 -15.74 5.00
C VAL A 108 -15.40 -15.43 4.79
N SER A 109 -16.02 -14.72 5.74
CA SER A 109 -17.40 -14.27 5.60
C SER A 109 -17.46 -12.93 4.89
N VAL A 110 -18.41 -12.79 3.97
CA VAL A 110 -18.72 -11.55 3.25
C VAL A 110 -20.15 -11.17 3.58
N THR A 111 -20.35 -9.91 3.96
CA THR A 111 -21.65 -9.30 4.20
C THR A 111 -21.89 -8.31 3.07
N LEU A 112 -22.97 -8.48 2.32
CA LEU A 112 -23.36 -7.54 1.29
C LEU A 112 -24.10 -6.35 1.90
N THR A 113 -24.12 -5.24 1.18
CA THR A 113 -24.97 -4.09 1.52
C THR A 113 -26.45 -4.46 1.37
N ASP A 114 -27.30 -3.77 2.13
CA ASP A 114 -28.75 -4.00 2.05
C ASP A 114 -29.28 -3.76 0.63
N ASP A 115 -28.72 -2.78 -0.10
CA ASP A 115 -29.10 -2.45 -1.47
C ASP A 115 -28.75 -3.59 -2.45
N ALA A 116 -27.58 -4.21 -2.30
CA ALA A 116 -27.14 -5.30 -3.17
C ALA A 116 -27.77 -6.66 -2.80
N ALA A 117 -28.19 -6.83 -1.54
CA ALA A 117 -28.72 -8.09 -1.03
C ALA A 117 -29.94 -8.59 -1.81
N SER A 118 -30.87 -7.68 -2.16
CA SER A 118 -32.08 -8.03 -2.91
C SER A 118 -31.78 -8.47 -4.34
N GLU A 119 -30.87 -7.77 -5.04
CA GLU A 119 -30.46 -8.15 -6.40
C GLU A 119 -29.70 -9.48 -6.40
N PHE A 120 -28.75 -9.65 -5.48
CA PHE A 120 -28.02 -10.91 -5.30
C PHE A 120 -28.97 -12.07 -5.04
N GLN A 121 -29.95 -11.91 -4.14
CA GLN A 121 -30.93 -12.95 -3.85
C GLN A 121 -31.79 -13.29 -5.08
N ALA A 122 -32.24 -12.28 -5.83
CA ALA A 122 -33.02 -12.48 -7.05
C ALA A 122 -32.22 -13.28 -8.09
N ASP A 123 -30.96 -12.93 -8.32
CA ASP A 123 -30.04 -13.67 -9.20
C ASP A 123 -29.86 -15.12 -8.75
N MET A 124 -29.71 -15.36 -7.44
CA MET A 124 -29.59 -16.72 -6.91
C MET A 124 -30.85 -17.56 -7.16
N GLN A 125 -32.03 -16.95 -7.13
CA GLN A 125 -33.28 -17.62 -7.48
C GLN A 125 -33.38 -17.85 -8.99
N GLU A 126 -33.09 -16.83 -9.80
CA GLU A 126 -33.18 -16.87 -11.27
C GLU A 126 -32.22 -17.90 -11.88
N TYR A 127 -30.96 -17.89 -11.47
CA TYR A 127 -29.92 -18.77 -12.01
C TYR A 127 -29.94 -20.18 -11.35
N GLY A 128 -30.88 -20.41 -10.44
CA GLY A 128 -31.15 -21.71 -9.85
C GLY A 128 -30.14 -22.12 -8.78
N PHE A 129 -29.59 -21.18 -8.02
CA PHE A 129 -28.78 -21.46 -6.82
C PHE A 129 -29.65 -21.70 -5.57
N ALA A 130 -30.90 -21.24 -5.57
CA ALA A 130 -31.89 -21.44 -4.50
C ALA A 130 -32.57 -22.83 -4.50
N GLN A 131 -31.88 -23.87 -4.97
CA GLN A 131 -32.42 -25.23 -5.10
C GLN A 131 -32.45 -25.99 -3.76
N GLN A 132 -33.44 -26.88 -3.60
CA GLN A 132 -33.50 -27.76 -2.44
C GLN A 132 -32.30 -28.73 -2.43
N GLY A 133 -31.55 -28.76 -1.33
CA GLY A 133 -30.31 -29.54 -1.21
C GLY A 133 -29.04 -28.76 -1.58
N GLY A 134 -29.15 -27.50 -2.01
CA GLY A 134 -28.02 -26.69 -2.46
C GLY A 134 -27.57 -27.02 -3.89
N THR A 135 -26.39 -26.56 -4.28
CA THR A 135 -25.82 -26.81 -5.61
C THR A 135 -24.67 -27.80 -5.59
N ARG A 136 -24.21 -28.18 -6.79
CA ARG A 136 -23.00 -28.98 -7.01
C ARG A 136 -21.97 -28.14 -7.71
N CYS A 137 -20.72 -28.23 -7.28
CA CYS A 137 -19.57 -27.62 -7.93
C CYS A 137 -18.37 -28.56 -7.79
N GLY A 138 -18.60 -29.85 -8.09
CA GLY A 138 -17.61 -30.91 -7.85
C GLY A 138 -16.71 -31.17 -9.04
N GLU A 139 -17.16 -30.82 -10.24
CA GLU A 139 -16.44 -31.06 -11.50
C GLU A 139 -15.65 -29.83 -11.98
N TYR A 140 -15.70 -28.73 -11.23
CA TYR A 140 -14.88 -27.56 -11.50
C TYR A 140 -13.42 -27.85 -11.10
N ASP A 141 -12.53 -27.92 -12.09
CA ASP A 141 -11.09 -28.03 -11.88
C ASP A 141 -10.48 -26.65 -11.64
N ARG A 142 -9.97 -26.44 -10.42
CA ARG A 142 -9.33 -25.18 -10.01
C ARG A 142 -7.99 -24.92 -10.68
N ASN A 143 -7.38 -25.94 -11.30
CA ASN A 143 -6.13 -25.79 -12.03
C ASN A 143 -6.33 -25.51 -13.52
N ALA A 144 -7.56 -25.56 -14.01
CA ALA A 144 -7.92 -25.26 -15.38
C ALA A 144 -8.50 -23.85 -15.49
N THR A 145 -8.40 -23.26 -16.68
CA THR A 145 -9.02 -21.97 -16.98
C THR A 145 -10.55 -22.06 -16.92
N LEU A 146 -11.22 -20.90 -16.82
CA LEU A 146 -12.68 -20.86 -16.87
C LEU A 146 -13.23 -21.46 -18.18
N GLU A 147 -12.57 -21.18 -19.30
CA GLU A 147 -12.96 -21.67 -20.63
C GLU A 147 -12.86 -23.20 -20.72
N GLU A 148 -11.78 -23.79 -20.19
CA GLU A 148 -11.62 -25.24 -20.13
C GLU A 148 -12.67 -25.90 -19.23
N ASN A 149 -12.95 -25.29 -18.07
CA ASN A 149 -13.99 -25.75 -17.16
C ASN A 149 -15.38 -25.73 -17.81
N VAL A 150 -15.73 -24.64 -18.50
CA VAL A 150 -17.02 -24.52 -19.22
C VAL A 150 -17.16 -25.66 -20.23
N GLN A 151 -16.14 -25.90 -21.06
CA GLN A 151 -16.16 -26.98 -22.06
C GLN A 151 -16.35 -28.37 -21.43
N GLN A 152 -15.69 -28.63 -20.30
CA GLN A 152 -15.82 -29.89 -19.57
C GLN A 152 -17.24 -30.04 -18.98
N LEU A 153 -17.76 -28.99 -18.37
CA LEU A 153 -19.07 -28.99 -17.72
C LEU A 153 -20.22 -29.15 -18.72
N GLU A 154 -20.10 -28.57 -19.92
CA GLU A 154 -21.08 -28.75 -21.01
C GLU A 154 -21.15 -30.19 -21.53
N GLN A 155 -20.06 -30.93 -21.43
CA GLN A 155 -19.99 -32.35 -21.80
C GLN A 155 -20.43 -33.28 -20.66
N SER A 156 -20.59 -32.74 -19.45
CA SER A 156 -21.02 -33.49 -18.28
C SER A 156 -22.53 -33.72 -18.28
N ASN A 157 -22.94 -34.89 -17.80
CA ASN A 157 -24.35 -35.18 -17.51
C ASN A 157 -24.78 -34.66 -16.12
N VAL A 158 -23.88 -34.00 -15.39
CA VAL A 158 -24.16 -33.44 -14.07
C VAL A 158 -24.32 -31.92 -14.19
N GLU A 159 -25.48 -31.41 -13.80
CA GLU A 159 -25.68 -29.97 -13.67
C GLU A 159 -24.90 -29.46 -12.46
N ASN A 160 -23.83 -28.71 -12.72
CA ASN A 160 -23.07 -27.98 -11.73
C ASN A 160 -23.53 -26.51 -11.72
N ARG A 161 -23.51 -25.88 -10.56
CA ARG A 161 -23.73 -24.45 -10.36
C ARG A 161 -22.72 -23.98 -9.32
N CYS A 162 -21.79 -23.15 -9.75
CA CYS A 162 -20.67 -22.69 -8.96
C CYS A 162 -20.78 -21.19 -8.73
N LEU A 163 -20.61 -20.75 -7.48
CA LEU A 163 -20.26 -19.37 -7.20
C LEU A 163 -18.74 -19.28 -7.26
N LEU A 164 -18.27 -18.47 -8.20
CA LEU A 164 -16.86 -18.21 -8.43
C LEU A 164 -16.50 -16.91 -7.73
N THR A 165 -15.33 -16.88 -7.12
CA THR A 165 -14.67 -15.62 -6.77
C THR A 165 -13.62 -15.35 -7.82
N VAL A 166 -13.77 -14.25 -8.53
CA VAL A 166 -12.88 -13.81 -9.59
C VAL A 166 -12.09 -12.63 -9.08
N ARG A 167 -10.77 -12.65 -9.29
CA ARG A 167 -9.88 -11.53 -8.98
C ARG A 167 -9.18 -11.12 -10.27
N ASP A 168 -9.38 -9.87 -10.69
CA ASP A 168 -8.74 -9.31 -11.89
C ASP A 168 -8.91 -10.21 -13.14
N GLY A 169 -10.07 -10.87 -13.27
CA GLY A 169 -10.41 -11.78 -14.37
C GLY A 169 -10.00 -13.25 -14.17
N GLU A 170 -9.22 -13.57 -13.13
CA GLU A 170 -8.82 -14.94 -12.81
C GLU A 170 -9.71 -15.55 -11.71
N VAL A 171 -10.19 -16.78 -11.93
CA VAL A 171 -10.98 -17.49 -10.92
C VAL A 171 -10.07 -17.97 -9.79
N VAL A 172 -10.12 -17.28 -8.65
CA VAL A 172 -9.34 -17.66 -7.45
C VAL A 172 -10.07 -18.68 -6.59
N PHE A 173 -11.39 -18.76 -6.72
CA PHE A 173 -12.18 -19.71 -5.96
C PHE A 173 -13.46 -20.16 -6.68
N ALA A 174 -13.88 -21.39 -6.41
CA ALA A 174 -15.12 -21.97 -6.88
C ALA A 174 -15.77 -22.80 -5.76
N ALA A 175 -17.03 -22.48 -5.46
CA ALA A 175 -17.82 -23.15 -4.43
C ALA A 175 -19.22 -23.50 -4.90
N ARG A 176 -19.77 -24.53 -4.24
CA ARG A 176 -21.20 -24.80 -4.24
C ARG A 176 -21.91 -23.93 -3.21
N VAL A 177 -23.20 -23.71 -3.42
CA VAL A 177 -24.11 -23.18 -2.41
C VAL A 177 -24.57 -24.34 -1.52
N THR A 178 -24.52 -24.15 -0.20
CA THR A 178 -24.97 -25.15 0.78
C THR A 178 -26.50 -25.20 0.83
N ASN A 179 -27.07 -26.26 1.42
CA ASN A 179 -28.51 -26.38 1.56
C ASN A 179 -29.11 -25.19 2.32
N ASP A 180 -28.48 -24.79 3.42
CA ASP A 180 -29.00 -23.74 4.29
C ASP A 180 -28.94 -22.36 3.61
N LEU A 181 -27.86 -22.08 2.85
CA LEU A 181 -27.73 -20.85 2.07
C LEU A 181 -28.69 -20.84 0.87
N ALA A 182 -28.91 -21.98 0.21
CA ALA A 182 -29.92 -22.07 -0.85
C ALA A 182 -31.35 -21.88 -0.30
N GLU A 183 -31.62 -22.36 0.91
CA GLU A 183 -32.89 -22.15 1.60
C GLU A 183 -33.11 -20.69 1.97
N SER A 184 -32.07 -19.97 2.43
CA SER A 184 -32.17 -18.54 2.71
C SER A 184 -32.51 -17.74 1.45
N PHE A 185 -31.88 -18.05 0.30
CA PHE A 185 -32.24 -17.41 -0.96
C PHE A 185 -33.69 -17.69 -1.36
N ARG A 186 -34.15 -18.93 -1.22
CA ARG A 186 -35.51 -19.35 -1.61
C ARG A 186 -36.60 -18.74 -0.73
N THR A 187 -36.31 -18.53 0.55
CA THR A 187 -37.29 -18.06 1.54
C THR A 187 -37.31 -16.55 1.71
N GLY A 188 -36.34 -15.85 1.14
CA GLY A 188 -36.20 -14.40 1.32
C GLY A 188 -35.31 -13.99 2.49
N GLN A 189 -34.89 -14.96 3.33
CA GLN A 189 -34.14 -14.68 4.56
C GLN A 189 -32.73 -14.13 4.32
N PHE A 190 -32.18 -14.31 3.12
CA PHE A 190 -30.85 -13.76 2.83
C PHE A 190 -30.85 -12.23 2.86
N GLU A 191 -31.94 -11.58 2.42
CA GLU A 191 -32.06 -10.11 2.48
C GLU A 191 -32.06 -9.57 3.93
N GLU A 192 -32.55 -10.35 4.90
CA GLU A 192 -32.56 -9.94 6.31
C GLU A 192 -31.17 -10.06 6.98
N SER A 193 -30.30 -10.90 6.43
CA SER A 193 -28.95 -11.16 6.94
C SER A 193 -28.05 -11.60 5.77
N PRO A 194 -27.56 -10.66 4.94
CA PRO A 194 -26.92 -10.94 3.65
C PRO A 194 -25.47 -11.38 3.79
N VAL A 195 -25.26 -12.44 4.57
CA VAL A 195 -23.96 -12.99 4.89
C VAL A 195 -23.77 -14.33 4.21
N TYR A 196 -22.67 -14.47 3.47
CA TYR A 196 -22.20 -15.77 2.97
C TYR A 196 -20.73 -15.98 3.33
N ALA A 197 -20.26 -17.22 3.19
CA ALA A 197 -18.87 -17.56 3.44
C ALA A 197 -18.24 -18.17 2.18
N SER A 198 -17.12 -17.60 1.75
CA SER A 198 -16.25 -18.18 0.72
C SER A 198 -15.15 -18.98 1.39
N SER A 199 -14.96 -20.24 0.99
CA SER A 199 -13.85 -21.06 1.47
C SER A 199 -12.64 -21.03 0.53
N ALA A 200 -11.51 -21.66 0.88
CA ALA A 200 -10.43 -21.93 -0.08
C ALA A 200 -9.67 -23.21 0.29
N GLY A 201 -8.66 -23.58 -0.51
CA GLY A 201 -7.86 -24.79 -0.30
C GLY A 201 -6.89 -24.69 0.88
N SER A 202 -6.45 -23.48 1.22
CA SER A 202 -5.55 -23.23 2.35
C SER A 202 -5.94 -21.97 3.13
N TYR A 203 -5.42 -21.85 4.36
CA TYR A 203 -5.65 -20.66 5.18
C TYR A 203 -4.98 -19.42 4.58
N GLU A 204 -3.81 -19.60 3.95
CA GLU A 204 -3.06 -18.55 3.29
C GLU A 204 -3.86 -17.94 2.13
N GLN A 205 -4.51 -18.77 1.31
CA GLN A 205 -5.39 -18.30 0.22
C GLN A 205 -6.60 -17.52 0.75
N VAL A 206 -7.23 -17.99 1.83
CA VAL A 206 -8.34 -17.25 2.46
C VAL A 206 -7.86 -15.94 3.09
N ARG A 207 -6.66 -15.92 3.68
CA ARG A 207 -6.09 -14.70 4.26
C ARG A 207 -5.79 -13.66 3.19
N GLU A 208 -5.27 -14.09 2.04
CA GLU A 208 -5.07 -13.22 0.88
C GLU A 208 -6.41 -12.69 0.34
N LEU A 209 -7.42 -13.56 0.21
CA LEU A 209 -8.76 -13.17 -0.19
C LEU A 209 -9.39 -12.16 0.81
N GLU A 210 -9.25 -12.37 2.12
CA GLU A 210 -9.69 -11.43 3.16
C GLU A 210 -9.06 -10.04 2.96
N ILE A 211 -7.75 -9.98 2.75
CA ILE A 211 -7.03 -8.71 2.55
C ILE A 211 -7.54 -8.01 1.30
N ASN A 212 -7.72 -8.74 0.19
CA ASN A 212 -8.21 -8.17 -1.07
C ASN A 212 -9.66 -7.67 -0.94
N LEU A 213 -10.53 -8.45 -0.28
CA LEU A 213 -11.91 -8.05 -0.02
C LEU A 213 -11.99 -6.82 0.92
N LYS A 214 -11.11 -6.72 1.92
CA LYS A 214 -11.10 -5.60 2.90
C LYS A 214 -10.48 -4.31 2.37
N THR A 215 -9.42 -4.42 1.58
CA THR A 215 -8.64 -3.26 1.14
C THR A 215 -9.28 -2.53 -0.03
N GLY A 216 -10.30 -3.12 -0.65
CA GLY A 216 -10.96 -2.53 -1.81
C GLY A 216 -10.11 -2.66 -3.07
N ALA A 217 -10.74 -2.38 -4.21
CA ALA A 217 -10.08 -2.38 -5.49
C ALA A 217 -9.63 -0.97 -5.90
N LEU A 218 -8.61 -0.89 -6.75
CA LEU A 218 -8.25 0.38 -7.36
C LEU A 218 -9.27 0.73 -8.45
N GLU A 219 -9.96 1.86 -8.32
CA GLU A 219 -10.90 2.38 -9.33
C GLU A 219 -10.24 2.65 -10.70
N THR A 220 -8.91 2.81 -10.72
CA THR A 220 -8.14 3.11 -11.93
C THR A 220 -6.85 2.29 -11.98
N ASP A 221 -6.37 2.00 -13.19
CA ASP A 221 -5.02 1.47 -13.39
C ASP A 221 -3.98 2.47 -12.89
N LEU A 222 -2.96 1.97 -12.20
CA LEU A 222 -1.78 2.76 -11.86
C LEU A 222 -0.81 2.78 -13.04
N ASP A 223 -0.54 3.96 -13.58
CA ASP A 223 0.48 4.16 -14.63
C ASP A 223 1.90 4.17 -14.03
N ILE A 224 2.32 3.02 -13.50
CA ILE A 224 3.63 2.84 -12.85
C ILE A 224 4.76 2.76 -13.89
N GLN A 225 4.47 2.25 -15.08
CA GLN A 225 5.48 1.94 -16.10
C GLN A 225 5.83 3.13 -17.00
N ASN A 226 4.86 3.96 -17.42
CA ASN A 226 5.13 5.04 -18.37
C ASN A 226 5.35 6.40 -17.69
N ARG A 227 4.63 6.68 -16.59
CA ARG A 227 4.69 7.99 -15.92
C ARG A 227 5.08 7.95 -14.45
N GLY A 228 5.22 6.77 -13.85
CA GLY A 228 5.76 6.59 -12.51
C GLY A 228 7.24 6.99 -12.44
N ARG A 229 7.56 8.05 -11.67
CA ARG A 229 8.95 8.36 -11.31
C ARG A 229 9.32 7.58 -10.07
N THR A 230 10.37 6.78 -10.16
CA THR A 230 10.88 6.04 -9.01
C THR A 230 12.21 6.59 -8.56
N SER A 231 12.27 7.01 -7.31
CA SER A 231 13.51 7.37 -6.64
C SER A 231 13.77 6.32 -5.56
N TYR A 232 14.57 5.31 -5.90
CA TYR A 232 15.04 4.34 -4.91
C TYR A 232 16.38 4.82 -4.36
N LEU A 233 16.37 5.30 -3.12
CA LEU A 233 17.60 5.60 -2.39
C LEU A 233 18.01 4.35 -1.60
N GLN A 234 19.13 3.74 -2.00
CA GLN A 234 19.62 2.54 -1.34
C GLN A 234 20.02 2.86 0.12
N PRO A 235 19.56 2.09 1.11
CA PRO A 235 20.00 2.23 2.51
C PRO A 235 21.52 2.10 2.67
N SER A 236 22.19 1.33 1.80
CA SER A 236 23.64 1.14 1.79
C SER A 236 24.43 2.42 1.48
N LEU A 237 23.85 3.38 0.74
CA LEU A 237 24.45 4.70 0.53
C LEU A 237 24.46 5.47 1.85
N ALA A 238 23.33 5.51 2.57
CA ALA A 238 23.24 6.20 3.85
C ALA A 238 24.20 5.63 4.91
N GLN A 239 24.38 4.30 4.95
CA GLN A 239 25.35 3.65 5.85
C GLN A 239 26.79 4.03 5.55
N GLN A 240 27.15 4.24 4.28
CA GLN A 240 28.47 4.71 3.89
C GLN A 240 28.64 6.21 4.12
N PHE A 241 27.60 7.02 3.92
CA PHE A 241 27.67 8.46 4.15
C PHE A 241 27.83 8.83 5.62
N LYS A 242 27.19 8.11 6.56
CA LYS A 242 27.23 8.44 7.99
C LYS A 242 28.64 8.59 8.57
N PRO A 243 29.57 7.61 8.42
CA PRO A 243 30.94 7.78 8.92
C PRO A 243 31.71 8.86 8.15
N LEU A 244 31.49 8.99 6.83
CA LEU A 244 32.15 10.00 6.02
C LEU A 244 31.73 11.42 6.44
N SER A 245 30.45 11.67 6.68
CA SER A 245 29.94 12.98 7.12
C SER A 245 30.53 13.41 8.47
N VAL A 246 30.67 12.49 9.42
CA VAL A 246 31.31 12.77 10.71
C VAL A 246 32.80 13.12 10.51
N LEU A 247 33.50 12.37 9.66
CA LEU A 247 34.90 12.64 9.35
C LEU A 247 35.08 14.00 8.65
N THR A 248 34.25 14.31 7.66
CA THR A 248 34.26 15.60 6.96
C THR A 248 33.96 16.75 7.91
N GLY A 249 32.98 16.60 8.81
CA GLY A 249 32.68 17.61 9.83
C GLY A 249 33.86 17.87 10.77
N ALA A 250 34.51 16.81 11.26
CA ALA A 250 35.71 16.92 12.09
C ALA A 250 36.87 17.60 11.34
N ALA A 251 37.10 17.21 10.07
CA ALA A 251 38.14 17.81 9.23
C ALA A 251 37.89 19.32 8.99
N ALA A 252 36.64 19.73 8.79
CA ALA A 252 36.27 21.14 8.61
C ALA A 252 36.54 21.97 9.88
N VAL A 253 36.15 21.47 11.07
CA VAL A 253 36.43 22.15 12.35
C VAL A 253 37.93 22.29 12.58
N LEU A 254 38.71 21.24 12.29
CA LEU A 254 40.16 21.29 12.39
C LEU A 254 40.78 22.30 11.41
N ALA A 255 40.30 22.35 10.17
CA ALA A 255 40.80 23.29 9.17
C ALA A 255 40.53 24.76 9.58
N VAL A 256 39.33 25.07 10.08
CA VAL A 256 38.99 26.41 10.58
C VAL A 256 39.83 26.76 11.82
N SER A 257 39.93 25.82 12.77
CA SER A 257 40.74 26.01 13.98
C SER A 257 42.20 26.27 13.66
N LEU A 258 42.77 25.51 12.71
CA LEU A 258 44.12 25.70 12.23
C LEU A 258 44.29 27.07 11.56
N MET A 259 43.34 27.48 10.71
CA MET A 259 43.39 28.78 10.03
C MET A 259 43.39 29.94 11.04
N ILE A 260 42.51 29.90 12.06
CA ILE A 260 42.47 30.90 13.13
C ILE A 260 43.79 30.90 13.90
N PHE A 261 44.30 29.74 14.30
CA PHE A 261 45.56 29.64 15.02
C PHE A 261 46.74 30.19 14.19
N LEU A 262 46.81 29.89 12.89
CA LEU A 262 47.86 30.39 12.00
C LEU A 262 47.79 31.91 11.79
N ARG A 263 46.59 32.49 11.80
CA ARG A 263 46.36 33.94 11.63
C ARG A 263 46.77 34.75 12.85
N TYR A 264 46.45 34.26 14.06
CA TYR A 264 46.70 35.01 15.31
C TYR A 264 48.01 34.61 16.00
N ARG A 265 48.48 33.36 15.81
CA ARG A 265 49.71 32.80 16.41
C ARG A 265 49.84 32.97 17.93
N ARG A 266 48.74 33.30 18.62
CA ARG A 266 48.65 33.47 20.07
C ARG A 266 47.52 32.58 20.59
N PRO A 267 47.84 31.53 21.37
CA PRO A 267 46.82 30.58 21.84
C PRO A 267 45.77 31.26 22.73
N ASP A 268 46.16 32.32 23.46
CA ASP A 268 45.28 33.07 24.36
C ASP A 268 44.11 33.77 23.63
N VAL A 269 44.28 34.09 22.34
CA VAL A 269 43.24 34.70 21.48
C VAL A 269 42.55 33.63 20.63
N ALA A 270 43.32 32.69 20.07
CA ALA A 270 42.77 31.67 19.18
C ALA A 270 41.86 30.67 19.91
N ALA A 271 42.19 30.25 21.13
CA ALA A 271 41.42 29.27 21.88
C ALA A 271 39.97 29.73 22.19
N PRO A 272 39.71 30.94 22.73
CA PRO A 272 38.34 31.40 22.94
C PRO A 272 37.56 31.57 21.63
N MET A 273 38.20 32.06 20.55
CA MET A 273 37.55 32.16 19.23
C MET A 273 37.10 30.79 18.71
N ILE A 274 37.98 29.79 18.76
CA ILE A 274 37.66 28.42 18.31
C ILE A 274 36.53 27.83 19.13
N LEU A 275 36.55 28.02 20.46
CA LEU A 275 35.52 27.51 21.35
C LEU A 275 34.15 28.15 21.06
N THR A 276 34.11 29.46 20.85
CA THR A 276 32.86 30.17 20.52
C THR A 276 32.32 29.76 19.16
N ALA A 277 33.17 29.66 18.14
CA ALA A 277 32.76 29.17 16.81
C ALA A 277 32.27 27.71 16.85
N ALA A 278 32.93 26.85 17.62
CA ALA A 278 32.47 25.47 17.82
C ALA A 278 31.12 25.40 18.55
N ALA A 279 30.91 26.26 19.56
CA ALA A 279 29.65 26.37 20.28
C ALA A 279 28.51 26.86 19.37
N GLU A 280 28.77 27.82 18.48
CA GLU A 280 27.80 28.29 17.49
C GLU A 280 27.32 27.15 16.58
N VAL A 281 28.25 26.39 15.99
CA VAL A 281 27.92 25.24 15.14
C VAL A 281 27.13 24.18 15.93
N TYR A 282 27.55 23.89 17.17
CA TYR A 282 26.88 22.93 18.03
C TYR A 282 25.44 23.37 18.35
N ILE A 283 25.22 24.65 18.65
CA ILE A 283 23.90 25.20 18.96
C ILE A 283 23.00 25.20 17.72
N LEU A 284 23.51 25.59 16.55
CA LEU A 284 22.74 25.57 15.29
C LEU A 284 22.28 24.15 14.93
N LEU A 285 23.20 23.17 14.99
CA LEU A 285 22.88 21.78 14.72
C LEU A 285 21.97 21.19 15.81
N GLY A 286 22.19 21.55 17.08
CA GLY A 286 21.36 21.13 18.20
C GLY A 286 19.92 21.65 18.10
N PHE A 287 19.76 22.90 17.69
CA PHE A 287 18.44 23.49 17.43
C PHE A 287 17.75 22.81 16.25
N ALA A 288 18.46 22.59 15.14
CA ALA A 288 17.93 21.88 13.98
C ALA A 288 17.47 20.46 14.34
N ALA A 289 18.26 19.74 15.15
CA ALA A 289 17.90 18.42 15.65
C ALA A 289 16.69 18.46 16.60
N ALA A 290 16.60 19.46 17.48
CA ALA A 290 15.52 19.60 18.45
C ALA A 290 14.16 19.85 17.80
N VAL A 291 14.12 20.58 16.68
CA VAL A 291 12.88 20.87 15.92
C VAL A 291 12.60 19.79 14.86
N GLY A 292 13.52 18.83 14.66
CA GLY A 292 13.37 17.79 13.63
C GLY A 292 13.47 18.34 12.21
N LEU A 293 14.24 19.41 11.99
CA LEU A 293 14.38 20.05 10.69
C LEU A 293 15.20 19.15 9.74
N PRO A 294 14.62 18.66 8.62
CA PRO A 294 15.38 17.92 7.62
C PRO A 294 16.36 18.86 6.91
N LEU A 295 17.66 18.62 7.08
CA LEU A 295 18.71 19.46 6.50
C LEU A 295 18.87 19.19 5.00
N GLU A 296 18.30 20.07 4.20
CA GLU A 296 18.49 20.11 2.75
C GLU A 296 19.64 21.05 2.33
N LEU A 297 20.01 21.03 1.04
CA LEU A 297 21.10 21.85 0.48
C LEU A 297 20.92 23.35 0.76
N SER A 298 19.70 23.86 0.74
CA SER A 298 19.37 25.26 1.04
C SER A 298 19.69 25.62 2.51
N HIS A 299 19.34 24.74 3.44
CA HIS A 299 19.63 24.92 4.87
C HIS A 299 21.13 24.91 5.14
N ILE A 300 21.88 24.01 4.48
CA ILE A 300 23.34 23.97 4.58
C ILE A 300 23.97 25.27 4.09
N ALA A 301 23.49 25.84 2.97
CA ALA A 301 23.98 27.13 2.49
C ALA A 301 23.72 28.27 3.50
N GLY A 302 22.56 28.27 4.15
CA GLY A 302 22.24 29.20 5.24
C GLY A 302 23.19 29.07 6.43
N PHE A 303 23.47 27.85 6.87
CA PHE A 303 24.43 27.62 7.97
C PHE A 303 25.84 28.09 7.61
N ILE A 304 26.30 27.84 6.38
CA ILE A 304 27.61 28.32 5.93
C ILE A 304 27.69 29.85 5.98
N ALA A 305 26.62 30.55 5.58
CA ALA A 305 26.57 32.01 5.65
C ALA A 305 26.64 32.52 7.09
N VAL A 306 25.84 31.96 8.00
CA VAL A 306 25.81 32.36 9.42
C VAL A 306 27.16 32.11 10.10
N ILE A 307 27.72 30.91 9.92
CA ILE A 307 29.04 30.55 10.47
C ILE A 307 30.13 31.46 9.91
N GLY A 308 30.05 31.79 8.61
CA GLY A 308 30.99 32.70 7.96
C GLY A 308 30.98 34.10 8.59
N THR A 309 29.78 34.64 8.86
CA THR A 309 29.65 35.93 9.54
C THR A 309 30.07 35.87 11.01
N GLY A 310 29.75 34.78 11.73
CA GLY A 310 30.14 34.63 13.13
C GLY A 310 31.66 34.61 13.33
N VAL A 311 32.39 33.91 12.46
CA VAL A 311 33.86 33.91 12.47
C VAL A 311 34.43 35.29 12.08
N ASP A 312 33.83 35.99 11.13
CA ASP A 312 34.24 37.35 10.73
C ASP A 312 34.10 38.35 11.89
N ASP A 313 32.97 38.31 12.61
CA ASP A 313 32.74 39.14 13.80
C ASP A 313 33.78 38.87 14.90
N LEU A 314 34.08 37.58 15.15
CA LEU A 314 35.13 37.20 16.09
C LEU A 314 36.51 37.72 15.65
N VAL A 315 36.79 37.74 14.35
CA VAL A 315 38.04 38.26 13.79
C VAL A 315 38.15 39.76 13.98
N ILE A 316 37.08 40.52 13.70
CA ILE A 316 37.04 41.97 13.90
C ILE A 316 37.28 42.31 15.37
N ILE A 317 36.61 41.63 16.29
CA ILE A 317 36.78 41.85 17.74
C ILE A 317 38.21 41.51 18.17
N ALA A 318 38.76 40.39 17.69
CA ALA A 318 40.12 39.96 18.04
C ALA A 318 41.18 40.92 17.52
N ASP A 319 41.07 41.40 16.27
CA ASP A 319 41.99 42.37 15.69
C ASP A 319 41.92 43.72 16.44
N GLU A 320 40.73 44.20 16.83
CA GLU A 320 40.55 45.42 17.62
C GLU A 320 41.20 45.32 19.01
N ILE A 321 40.97 44.21 19.73
CA ILE A 321 41.57 43.98 21.06
C ILE A 321 43.10 43.89 20.97
N MET A 322 43.64 43.27 19.92
CA MET A 322 45.09 43.21 19.73
C MET A 322 45.71 44.58 19.42
N GLN A 323 44.97 45.47 18.75
CA GLN A 323 45.44 46.81 18.40
C GLN A 323 45.40 47.78 19.59
N GLN A 324 44.44 47.64 20.51
CA GLN A 324 44.37 48.42 21.75
C GLN A 324 45.37 47.94 22.84
N GLY A 325 46.01 46.78 22.64
CA GLY A 325 46.97 46.18 23.57
C GLY A 325 48.43 46.63 23.42
N GLU A 326 48.75 47.54 22.50
CA GLU A 326 50.04 48.27 22.47
C GLU A 326 49.94 49.59 23.26
N VAL A 327 50.03 49.47 24.59
CA VAL A 327 50.52 50.52 25.52
C VAL A 327 51.45 49.90 26.55
#